data_AF-A0A7Y2N354-F1
#
_entry.id   AF-A0A7Y2N354-F1
#
_cell.length_a   1.000
_cell.length_b   1.000
_cell.length_c   1.000
_cell.angle_alpha   90.00
_cell.angle_beta   90.00
_cell.angle_gamma   90.00
#
_symmetry.space_group_name_H-M   'P 1'
#
loop_
_entity.id
_entity.type
_entity.pdbx_description
1 polymer ?
#
loop_
_entity_poly.entity_id
_entity_poly.type
_entity_poly.pdbx_seq_one_letter_code
_entity_poly.pdbx_strand_id
1 'polypeptide(L)'
;DSATAVRDLCESEMERQEAELSIIRYIAWAIPSVGFIGTVRGIGSALGLANRAVEGDITGVTQSLGVAFNSTFIALVISIILMFFIHQLQLFQERLVLDSEAYCNDNLIARLRTKPLP
;
A
#
# COMPACT_ATOMS: atom_id res chain seq x y z
N ASP A 1 24.41 -21.31 18.47
CA ASP A 1 23.24 -21.76 19.24
C ASP A 1 22.07 -21.88 18.27
N SER A 2 21.39 -23.02 18.19
CA SER A 2 20.40 -23.27 17.14
C SER A 2 19.17 -22.37 17.24
N ALA A 3 18.85 -21.90 18.46
CA ALA A 3 17.77 -20.96 18.69
C ALA A 3 18.04 -19.57 18.10
N THR A 4 19.26 -19.07 18.30
CA THR A 4 19.69 -17.79 17.72
C THR A 4 19.64 -17.85 16.19
N ALA A 5 20.14 -18.92 15.58
CA ALA A 5 20.16 -19.05 14.12
C ALA A 5 18.76 -19.04 13.48
N VAL A 6 17.76 -19.66 14.11
CA VAL A 6 16.36 -19.62 13.65
C VAL A 6 15.80 -18.21 13.73
N ARG A 7 16.06 -17.51 14.84
CA ARG A 7 15.58 -16.15 15.07
C ARG A 7 16.18 -15.17 14.06
N ASP A 8 17.49 -15.26 13.83
CA ASP A 8 18.20 -14.43 12.85
C ASP A 8 17.65 -14.64 11.41
N LEU A 9 17.28 -15.88 11.07
CA LEU A 9 16.66 -16.18 9.77
C LEU A 9 15.24 -15.59 9.66
N CYS A 10 14.41 -15.75 10.69
CA CYS A 10 13.07 -15.17 10.71
C CYS A 10 13.11 -13.63 10.61
N GLU A 11 14.07 -12.99 11.28
CA GLU A 11 14.29 -11.55 11.22
C GLU A 11 14.71 -11.11 9.81
N SER A 12 15.65 -11.82 9.18
CA SER A 12 16.06 -11.52 7.79
C SER A 12 14.91 -11.69 6.78
N GLU A 13 14.06 -12.70 6.96
CA GLU A 13 12.87 -12.90 6.13
C GLU A 13 11.82 -11.80 6.33
N MET A 14 11.64 -11.31 7.56
CA MET A 14 10.81 -10.12 7.85
C MET A 14 11.32 -8.89 7.11
N GLU A 15 12.62 -8.59 7.20
CA GLU A 15 13.22 -7.45 6.51
C GLU A 15 13.02 -7.55 4.99
N ARG A 16 13.15 -8.75 4.42
CA ARG A 16 12.88 -8.97 2.99
C ARG A 16 11.42 -8.71 2.64
N GLN A 17 10.47 -9.24 3.42
CA GLN A 17 9.04 -9.02 3.20
C GLN A 17 8.67 -7.54 3.28
N GLU A 18 9.23 -6.81 4.25
CA GLU A 18 9.02 -5.37 4.37
C GLU A 18 9.58 -4.61 3.15
N ALA A 19 10.77 -4.98 2.67
CA ALA A 19 11.38 -4.38 1.49
C ALA A 19 10.55 -4.62 0.21
N GLU A 20 10.01 -5.83 0.04
CA GLU A 20 9.12 -6.14 -1.09
C GLU A 20 7.76 -5.44 -0.99
N LEU A 21 7.19 -5.32 0.21
CA LEU A 21 5.93 -4.60 0.42
C LEU A 21 6.09 -3.08 0.27
N SER A 22 7.29 -2.55 0.51
CA SER A 22 7.62 -1.12 0.39
C SER A 22 7.26 -0.53 -0.97
N ILE A 23 7.59 -1.22 -2.08
CA ILE A 23 7.28 -0.71 -3.43
C ILE A 23 5.76 -0.69 -3.67
N ILE A 24 5.04 -1.69 -3.17
CA ILE A 24 3.58 -1.76 -3.27
C ILE A 24 2.94 -0.60 -2.50
N ARG A 25 3.41 -0.35 -1.26
CA ARG A 25 2.99 0.80 -0.44
C ARG A 25 3.29 2.14 -1.12
N TYR A 26 4.46 2.28 -1.73
CA TYR A 26 4.84 3.49 -2.46
C TYR A 26 3.88 3.77 -3.62
N ILE A 27 3.58 2.76 -4.43
CA ILE A 27 2.63 2.90 -5.55
C ILE A 27 1.24 3.26 -5.02
N ALA A 28 0.77 2.58 -3.97
CA ALA A 28 -0.53 2.87 -3.34
C ALA A 28 -0.64 4.31 -2.83
N TRP A 29 0.44 4.81 -2.23
CA TRP A 29 0.55 6.20 -1.76
C TRP A 29 0.55 7.22 -2.90
N ALA A 30 1.02 6.86 -4.10
CA ALA A 30 1.04 7.76 -5.26
C ALA A 30 -0.34 7.93 -5.93
N ILE A 31 -1.28 7.00 -5.75
CA ILE A 31 -2.59 7.02 -6.41
C ILE A 31 -3.37 8.34 -6.13
N PRO A 32 -3.51 8.83 -4.88
CA PRO A 32 -4.14 10.12 -4.60
C PRO A 32 -3.46 11.30 -5.31
N SER A 33 -2.13 11.32 -5.38
CA SER A 33 -1.38 12.36 -6.08
C SER A 33 -1.66 12.35 -7.59
N VAL A 34 -1.77 11.17 -8.20
CA VAL A 34 -2.19 11.03 -9.60
C VAL A 34 -3.62 11.55 -9.80
N GLY A 35 -4.54 11.25 -8.88
CA GLY A 35 -5.89 11.80 -8.88
C GLY A 35 -5.92 13.32 -8.76
N PHE A 36 -5.02 13.91 -7.97
CA PHE A 36 -4.86 15.37 -7.83
C PHE A 36 -4.30 16.00 -9.11
N ILE A 37 -3.34 15.36 -9.78
CA ILE A 37 -2.83 15.81 -11.09
C ILE A 37 -3.98 15.85 -12.12
N GLY A 38 -4.88 14.86 -12.09
CA GLY A 38 -6.11 14.85 -12.89
C GLY A 38 -6.99 16.07 -12.63
N THR A 39 -7.19 16.43 -11.36
CA THR A 39 -7.95 17.64 -11.00
C THR A 39 -7.28 18.91 -11.49
N VAL A 40 -5.97 19.05 -11.27
CA VAL A 40 -5.19 20.24 -11.67
C VAL A 40 -5.28 20.43 -13.18
N ARG A 41 -5.14 19.35 -13.96
CA ARG A 41 -5.31 19.39 -15.43
C ARG A 41 -6.74 19.79 -15.83
N GLY A 42 -7.76 19.20 -15.22
CA GLY A 42 -9.15 19.46 -15.55
C GLY A 42 -9.58 20.89 -15.21
N ILE A 43 -9.13 21.42 -14.07
CA ILE A 43 -9.33 22.82 -13.68
C ILE A 43 -8.59 23.75 -14.64
N GLY A 44 -7.32 23.46 -14.99
CA GLY A 44 -6.58 24.27 -15.95
C GLY A 44 -7.27 24.36 -17.32
N SER A 45 -7.86 23.24 -17.77
CA SER A 45 -8.66 23.20 -19.01
C SER A 45 -9.93 24.03 -18.89
N ALA A 46 -10.62 23.96 -17.74
CA ALA A 46 -11.82 24.75 -17.46
C ALA A 46 -11.52 26.27 -17.45
N LEU A 47 -10.40 26.68 -16.86
CA LEU A 47 -9.97 28.08 -16.83
C LEU A 47 -9.65 28.62 -18.23
N GLY A 48 -9.14 27.79 -19.14
CA GLY A 48 -8.94 28.17 -20.55
C GLY A 48 -10.24 28.49 -21.29
N LEU A 49 -11.39 28.01 -20.79
CA LEU A 49 -12.73 28.26 -21.34
C LEU A 49 -13.48 29.39 -20.60
N ALA A 50 -12.85 30.02 -19.61
CA ALA A 50 -13.51 31.00 -18.74
C ALA A 50 -14.10 32.19 -19.53
N ASN A 51 -13.44 32.65 -20.61
CA ASN A 51 -13.96 33.76 -21.41
C ASN A 51 -15.31 33.43 -22.06
N ARG A 52 -15.49 32.20 -22.56
CA ARG A 52 -16.76 31.75 -23.15
C ARG A 52 -17.86 31.56 -22.10
N ALA A 53 -17.46 31.15 -20.89
CA ALA A 53 -18.39 31.05 -19.77
C ALA A 53 -18.94 32.42 -19.34
N VAL A 54 -18.11 33.47 -19.40
CA VAL A 54 -18.55 34.86 -19.15
C VAL A 54 -19.53 35.34 -20.23
N GLU A 55 -19.36 34.89 -21.47
CA GLU A 55 -20.29 35.15 -22.59
C GLU A 55 -21.60 34.34 -22.50
N GLY A 56 -21.72 33.42 -21.54
CA GLY A 56 -22.92 32.64 -21.25
C GLY A 56 -22.83 31.15 -21.60
N ASP A 57 -21.78 30.69 -22.28
CA ASP A 57 -21.57 29.26 -22.58
C ASP A 57 -20.68 28.61 -21.53
N ILE A 58 -21.31 28.08 -20.48
CA ILE A 58 -20.63 27.40 -19.37
C ILE A 58 -20.38 25.91 -19.64
N THR A 59 -20.91 25.35 -20.73
CA THR A 59 -20.97 23.90 -20.98
C THR A 59 -19.60 23.25 -20.92
N GLY A 60 -18.60 23.87 -21.57
CA GLY A 60 -17.23 23.37 -21.59
C GLY A 60 -16.51 23.44 -20.23
N VAL A 61 -16.83 24.45 -19.41
CA VAL A 61 -16.30 24.58 -18.04
C VAL A 61 -16.87 23.48 -17.15
N THR A 62 -18.19 23.28 -17.19
CA THR A 62 -18.87 22.26 -16.37
C THR A 62 -18.39 20.85 -16.71
N GLN A 63 -18.20 20.55 -18.00
CA GLN A 63 -17.68 19.25 -18.42
C GLN A 63 -16.24 19.02 -17.96
N SER A 64 -15.37 20.04 -18.10
CA SER A 64 -13.96 19.95 -17.68
C SER A 64 -13.82 19.75 -16.17
N LEU A 65 -14.61 20.50 -15.38
CA LEU A 65 -14.66 20.33 -13.92
C LEU A 65 -15.25 18.97 -13.52
N GLY A 66 -16.28 18.48 -14.22
CA GLY A 66 -16.85 17.17 -13.98
C GLY A 66 -15.83 16.04 -14.14
N VAL A 67 -15.02 16.09 -15.20
CA VAL A 67 -13.92 15.14 -15.40
C VAL A 67 -12.85 15.29 -14.31
N ALA A 68 -12.50 16.52 -13.93
CA ALA A 68 -11.56 16.81 -12.86
C ALA A 68 -11.97 16.12 -11.55
N PHE A 69 -13.20 16.38 -11.08
CA PHE A 69 -13.72 15.80 -9.84
C PHE A 69 -13.83 14.27 -9.91
N ASN A 70 -14.37 13.73 -11.00
CA ASN A 70 -14.55 12.28 -11.13
C ASN A 70 -13.21 11.53 -11.12
N SER A 71 -12.19 12.09 -11.77
CA SER A 71 -10.85 11.48 -11.79
C SER A 71 -10.27 11.32 -10.38
N THR A 72 -10.43 12.33 -9.52
CA THR A 72 -9.95 12.30 -8.14
C THR A 72 -10.81 11.42 -7.26
N PHE A 73 -12.14 11.48 -7.44
CA PHE A 73 -13.05 10.64 -6.68
C PHE A 73 -12.74 9.15 -6.90
N ILE A 74 -12.60 8.72 -8.16
CA ILE A 74 -12.25 7.34 -8.49
C ILE A 74 -10.87 6.98 -7.92
N ALA A 75 -9.87 7.87 -8.06
CA ALA A 75 -8.54 7.63 -7.51
C ALA A 75 -8.55 7.43 -5.98
N LEU A 76 -9.31 8.25 -5.24
CA LEU A 76 -9.44 8.12 -3.79
C LEU A 76 -10.16 6.83 -3.39
N VAL A 77 -11.26 6.48 -4.05
CA VAL A 77 -12.00 5.24 -3.77
C VAL A 77 -11.10 4.01 -3.98
N ILE A 78 -10.39 3.97 -5.11
CA ILE A 78 -9.45 2.88 -5.39
C ILE A 78 -8.32 2.86 -4.37
N SER A 79 -7.76 4.01 -4.02
CA SER A 79 -6.67 4.12 -3.02
C SER A 79 -7.10 3.59 -1.65
N ILE A 80 -8.31 3.93 -1.18
CA ILE A 80 -8.84 3.45 0.11
C ILE A 80 -8.99 1.92 0.09
N ILE A 81 -9.61 1.37 -0.96
CA ILE A 81 -9.82 -0.08 -1.09
C ILE A 81 -8.47 -0.81 -1.13
N LEU A 82 -7.54 -0.30 -1.93
CA LEU A 82 -6.22 -0.91 -2.11
C LEU A 82 -5.39 -0.82 -0.83
N MET A 83 -5.40 0.31 -0.12
CA MET A 83 -4.69 0.47 1.14
C MET A 83 -5.24 -0.47 2.23
N PHE A 84 -6.56 -0.70 2.25
CA PHE A 84 -7.17 -1.69 3.14
C PHE A 84 -6.60 -3.09 2.88
N PHE A 85 -6.52 -3.53 1.61
CA PHE A 85 -5.95 -4.85 1.28
C PHE A 85 -4.46 -4.95 1.60
N ILE A 86 -3.67 -3.90 1.35
CA ILE A 86 -2.25 -3.86 1.75
C ILE A 86 -2.11 -4.03 3.26
N HIS A 87 -2.93 -3.33 4.04
CA HIS A 87 -2.88 -3.45 5.49
C HIS A 87 -3.24 -4.86 5.97
N GLN A 88 -4.27 -5.48 5.38
CA GLN A 88 -4.62 -6.86 5.68
C GLN A 88 -3.50 -7.85 5.33
N LEU A 89 -2.83 -7.63 4.19
CA LEU A 89 -1.68 -8.45 3.77
C LEU A 89 -0.51 -8.31 4.75
N GLN A 90 -0.20 -7.08 5.18
CA GLN A 90 0.86 -6.81 6.15
C GLN A 90 0.57 -7.52 7.48
N LEU A 91 -0.66 -7.41 8.00
CA LEU A 91 -1.06 -8.12 9.23
C LEU A 91 -0.93 -9.65 9.08
N PHE A 92 -1.19 -10.20 7.90
CA PHE A 92 -1.03 -11.63 7.64
C PHE A 92 0.45 -12.05 7.59
N GLN A 93 1.30 -11.24 6.95
CA GLN A 93 2.75 -11.46 6.90
C GLN A 93 3.37 -11.45 8.31
N GLU A 94 3.04 -10.44 9.12
CA GLU A 94 3.50 -10.33 10.51
C GLU A 94 3.12 -11.56 11.34
N ARG A 95 1.86 -12.03 11.21
CA ARG A 95 1.40 -13.26 11.90
C ARG A 95 2.13 -14.51 11.42
N LEU A 96 2.31 -14.66 10.11
CA LEU A 96 2.96 -15.84 9.54
C LEU A 96 4.40 -16.00 10.03
N VAL A 97 5.14 -14.90 10.18
CA VAL A 97 6.50 -14.95 10.73
C VAL A 97 6.47 -15.37 12.20
N LEU A 98 5.59 -14.76 13.01
CA LEU A 98 5.47 -15.10 14.43
C LEU A 98 5.11 -16.58 14.63
N ASP A 99 4.18 -17.09 13.83
CA ASP A 99 3.79 -18.50 13.85
C ASP A 99 4.96 -19.41 13.43
N SER A 100 5.78 -18.97 12.47
CA SER A 100 6.97 -19.71 12.02
C SER A 100 8.05 -19.76 13.10
N GLU A 101 8.31 -18.65 13.79
CA GLU A 101 9.25 -18.58 14.91
C GLU A 101 8.80 -19.51 16.05
N ALA A 102 7.52 -19.43 16.43
CA ALA A 102 6.93 -20.31 17.45
C ALA A 102 7.02 -21.79 17.06
N TYR A 103 6.70 -22.13 15.81
CA TYR A 103 6.78 -23.50 15.31
C TYR A 103 8.21 -24.05 15.35
N CYS A 104 9.20 -23.28 14.92
CA CYS A 104 10.60 -23.69 14.98
C CYS A 104 11.09 -23.86 16.42
N ASN A 105 10.63 -23.02 17.35
CA ASN A 105 10.97 -23.15 18.77
C ASN A 105 10.39 -24.43 19.39
N ASP A 106 9.10 -24.68 19.18
CA ASP A 106 8.39 -25.78 19.82
C ASP A 106 8.70 -27.14 19.18
N ASN A 107 8.90 -27.20 17.87
CA ASN A 107 9.10 -28.47 17.17
C ASN A 107 10.55 -28.75 16.78
N LEU A 108 11.37 -27.74 16.48
CA LEU A 108 12.75 -27.95 16.03
C LEU A 108 13.73 -27.87 17.20
N ILE A 109 13.69 -26.76 17.95
CA ILE A 109 14.65 -26.49 19.04
C ILE A 109 14.40 -27.41 20.23
N ALA A 110 13.14 -27.64 20.61
CA ALA A 110 12.79 -28.57 21.68
C ALA A 110 13.26 -30.02 21.38
N ARG A 111 13.22 -30.45 20.12
CA ARG A 111 13.70 -31.78 19.69
C ARG A 111 15.22 -31.85 19.54
N LEU A 112 15.89 -30.76 19.20
CA LEU A 112 17.35 -30.70 19.14
C LEU A 112 18.00 -30.64 20.53
N ARG A 113 17.28 -30.24 21.59
CA ARG A 113 17.73 -30.32 22.99
C ARG A 113 17.79 -31.74 23.56
N THR A 114 17.57 -32.80 22.78
CA THR A 114 17.72 -34.18 23.25
C THR A 114 19.19 -34.60 23.36
N LYS A 115 19.89 -34.06 24.36
CA LYS A 115 20.81 -34.83 25.20
C LYS A 115 21.05 -34.05 26.50
N PRO A 116 20.47 -34.46 27.64
CA PRO A 116 21.09 -34.12 28.92
C PRO A 116 22.45 -34.84 28.93
N LEU A 117 23.55 -34.07 29.01
CA LEU A 117 24.85 -34.66 29.31
C LEU A 117 24.80 -35.22 30.75
N PRO A 118 25.39 -36.42 30.97
CA PRO A 118 25.51 -37.02 32.31
C PRO A 118 26.35 -36.17 33.26
#